data_AF-A0A975EAQ4-F1
#
_entry.id   AF-A0A975EAQ4-F1
#
_cell.length_a   1.000
_cell.length_b   1.000
_cell.length_c   1.000
_cell.angle_alpha   90.00
_cell.angle_beta   90.00
_cell.angle_gamma   90.00
#
_symmetry.space_group_name_H-M   'P 1'
#
loop_
_entity.id
_entity.type
_entity.pdbx_description
1 polymer ?
#
loop_
_entity_poly.entity_id
_entity_poly.type
_entity_poly.pdbx_seq_one_letter_code
_entity_poly.pdbx_strand_id
1 'polypeptide(L)'
;MSVADLLQGASNVATAIAAVFTAFGAWAAVRQLRLLEQQSVTSFEDGLVDEYRDIAKDLPLDALLGLEMSAKDVANVLPVFYRYFDLCNQQVFLHKQGRIRADTWVLWKDGIESNLRRPAFARAWAEISARAIGDFDELRALCPPPQATAPKGAA
;
A
#
# COMPACT_ATOMS: atom_id res chain seq x y z
N MET A 1 -39.02 -50.42 29.40
CA MET A 1 -37.98 -49.79 28.56
C MET A 1 -37.11 -50.90 28.01
N SER A 2 -37.07 -51.08 26.69
CA SER A 2 -36.27 -52.14 26.07
C SER A 2 -34.79 -51.74 26.05
N VAL A 3 -33.89 -52.72 26.03
CA VAL A 3 -32.44 -52.48 25.80
C VAL A 3 -32.23 -51.72 24.48
N ALA A 4 -33.09 -51.94 23.48
CA ALA A 4 -33.04 -51.23 22.21
C ALA A 4 -33.32 -49.72 22.36
N ASP A 5 -34.29 -49.32 23.20
CA ASP A 5 -34.63 -47.91 23.42
C ASP A 5 -33.48 -47.15 24.10
N LEU A 6 -32.79 -47.81 25.04
CA LEU A 6 -31.61 -47.26 25.74
C LEU A 6 -30.42 -47.08 24.79
N LEU A 7 -30.15 -48.05 23.91
CA LEU A 7 -29.07 -47.97 22.92
C LEU A 7 -29.33 -46.87 21.89
N GLN A 8 -30.59 -46.73 21.44
CA GLN A 8 -30.96 -45.72 20.46
C GLN A 8 -30.92 -44.30 21.06
N GLY A 9 -31.33 -44.13 22.31
CA GLY A 9 -31.18 -42.87 23.05
C GLY A 9 -29.72 -42.46 23.21
N ALA A 10 -28.83 -43.39 23.57
CA ALA A 10 -27.40 -43.12 23.70
C ALA A 10 -26.74 -42.73 22.37
N SER A 11 -27.10 -43.41 21.27
CA SER A 11 -26.59 -43.09 19.94
C SER A 11 -27.04 -41.70 19.48
N ASN A 12 -28.30 -41.32 19.71
CA ASN A 12 -28.80 -39.99 19.32
C ASN A 12 -28.07 -38.86 20.06
N VAL A 13 -27.81 -39.05 21.36
CA VAL A 13 -27.03 -38.09 22.15
C VAL A 13 -25.59 -37.99 21.64
N ALA A 14 -24.96 -39.12 21.32
CA ALA A 14 -23.61 -39.13 20.75
C ALA A 14 -23.55 -38.41 19.38
N THR A 15 -24.51 -38.64 18.49
CA THR A 15 -24.60 -37.95 17.19
C THR A 15 -24.85 -36.45 17.36
N ALA A 16 -25.72 -36.06 18.30
CA ALA A 16 -25.97 -34.64 18.59
C ALA A 16 -24.71 -33.94 19.11
N ILE A 17 -23.97 -34.56 20.02
CA ILE A 17 -22.69 -34.04 20.54
C ILE A 17 -21.66 -33.92 19.39
N ALA A 18 -21.54 -34.95 18.55
CA ALA A 18 -20.64 -34.91 17.39
C ALA A 18 -20.99 -33.77 16.42
N ALA A 19 -22.28 -33.57 16.14
CA ALA A 19 -22.75 -32.48 15.27
C ALA A 19 -22.41 -31.09 15.84
N VAL A 20 -22.52 -30.90 17.15
CA VAL A 20 -22.11 -29.66 17.83
C VAL A 20 -20.60 -29.42 17.68
N PHE A 21 -19.77 -30.45 17.87
CA PHE A 21 -18.32 -30.34 17.67
C PHE A 21 -17.95 -30.02 16.21
N THR A 22 -18.61 -30.65 15.24
CA THR A 22 -18.40 -30.35 13.81
C THR A 22 -18.75 -28.90 13.50
N ALA A 23 -19.89 -28.40 13.99
CA ALA A 23 -20.31 -27.02 13.79
C ALA A 23 -19.32 -26.02 14.42
N PHE A 24 -18.83 -26.31 15.63
CA PHE A 24 -17.81 -25.48 16.28
C PHE A 24 -16.47 -25.51 15.52
N GLY A 25 -16.06 -26.68 15.03
CA GLY A 25 -14.86 -26.83 14.20
C GLY A 25 -14.95 -26.02 12.91
N ALA A 26 -16.10 -26.06 12.22
CA ALA A 26 -16.34 -25.25 11.03
C ALA A 26 -16.31 -23.75 11.34
N TRP A 27 -16.91 -23.32 12.45
CA TRP A 27 -16.85 -21.93 12.91
C TRP A 27 -15.41 -21.48 13.23
N ALA A 28 -14.65 -22.31 13.94
CA ALA A 28 -13.25 -22.03 14.27
C ALA A 28 -12.39 -21.93 13.00
N ALA A 29 -12.60 -22.82 12.03
CA ALA A 29 -11.91 -22.77 10.73
C ALA A 29 -12.22 -21.48 9.97
N VAL A 30 -13.49 -21.06 9.90
CA VAL A 30 -13.88 -19.78 9.28
C VAL A 30 -13.22 -18.60 9.99
N ARG A 31 -13.19 -18.60 11.33
CA ARG A 31 -12.51 -17.56 12.12
C ARG A 31 -11.00 -17.54 11.83
N GLN A 32 -10.36 -18.70 11.74
CA GLN A 32 -8.94 -18.82 11.43
C GLN A 32 -8.61 -18.27 10.04
N LEU A 33 -9.43 -18.57 9.02
CA LEU A 33 -9.24 -18.05 7.67
C LEU A 33 -9.29 -16.52 7.62
N ARG A 34 -10.24 -15.91 8.36
CA ARG A 34 -10.33 -14.44 8.44
C ARG A 34 -9.11 -13.81 9.10
N LEU A 35 -8.57 -14.44 10.15
CA LEU A 35 -7.35 -13.96 10.81
C LEU A 35 -6.12 -14.07 9.89
N LEU A 36 -6.00 -15.17 9.15
CA LEU A 36 -4.92 -15.35 8.17
C LEU A 36 -4.99 -14.32 7.05
N GLU A 37 -6.19 -14.01 6.54
CA GLU A 37 -6.39 -12.95 5.55
C GLU A 37 -5.96 -11.59 6.11
N GLN A 38 -6.39 -11.24 7.33
CA GLN A 38 -5.98 -10.00 7.98
C GLN A 38 -4.46 -9.89 8.16
N GLN A 39 -3.81 -10.97 8.59
CA GLN A 39 -2.35 -11.04 8.71
C GLN A 39 -1.67 -10.89 7.35
N SER A 40 -2.18 -11.56 6.31
CA SER A 40 -1.63 -11.45 4.95
C SER A 40 -1.71 -10.01 4.41
N VAL A 41 -2.81 -9.29 4.67
CA VAL A 41 -2.94 -7.89 4.27
C VAL A 41 -1.95 -7.02 5.04
N THR A 42 -1.83 -7.21 6.36
CA THR A 42 -0.86 -6.47 7.18
C THR A 42 0.58 -6.71 6.70
N SER A 43 1.00 -7.97 6.52
CA SER A 43 2.36 -8.27 6.03
C SER A 43 2.62 -7.75 4.61
N PHE A 44 1.59 -7.70 3.77
CA PHE A 44 1.69 -7.09 2.44
C PHE A 44 1.92 -5.58 2.52
N GLU A 45 1.14 -4.87 3.34
CA GLU A 45 1.31 -3.43 3.56
C GLU A 45 2.65 -3.10 4.23
N ASP A 46 3.08 -3.91 5.20
CA ASP A 46 4.40 -3.78 5.85
C ASP A 46 5.54 -3.92 4.82
N GLY A 47 5.41 -4.82 3.85
CA GLY A 47 6.40 -4.95 2.76
C GLY A 47 6.54 -3.67 1.93
N LEU A 48 5.43 -2.98 1.63
CA LEU A 48 5.46 -1.70 0.93
C LEU A 48 6.06 -0.58 1.80
N VAL A 49 5.85 -0.64 3.12
CA VAL A 49 6.47 0.29 4.08
C VAL A 49 7.98 0.06 4.16
N ASP A 50 8.43 -1.19 4.14
CA ASP A 50 9.84 -1.53 4.14
C ASP A 50 10.53 -1.07 2.85
N GLU A 51 9.91 -1.28 1.68
CA GLU A 51 10.40 -0.75 0.41
C GLU A 51 10.46 0.78 0.41
N TYR A 52 9.43 1.44 0.95
CA TYR A 52 9.47 2.89 1.14
C TYR A 52 10.64 3.32 2.02
N ARG A 53 10.88 2.65 3.16
CA ARG A 53 12.00 2.97 4.07
C ARG A 53 13.35 2.74 3.39
N ASP A 54 13.46 1.70 2.58
CA ASP A 54 14.66 1.39 1.82
C ASP A 54 14.98 2.47 0.78
N ILE A 55 13.96 3.01 0.09
CA ILE A 55 14.15 4.15 -0.82
C ILE A 55 14.40 5.44 -0.04
N ALA A 56 13.66 5.67 1.05
CA ALA A 56 13.69 6.91 1.80
C ALA A 56 15.03 7.19 2.48
N LYS A 57 15.78 6.14 2.84
CA LYS A 57 17.14 6.29 3.40
C LYS A 57 18.12 6.93 2.41
N ASP A 58 17.87 6.79 1.10
CA ASP A 58 18.71 7.33 0.03
C ASP A 58 18.22 8.71 -0.45
N LEU A 59 17.04 9.14 -0.02
CA LEU A 59 16.51 10.45 -0.38
C LEU A 59 17.33 11.56 0.31
N PRO A 60 17.67 12.65 -0.39
CA PRO A 60 18.39 13.76 0.21
C PRO A 60 17.60 14.34 1.38
N LEU A 61 18.27 14.56 2.51
CA LEU A 61 17.65 15.16 3.69
C LEU A 61 17.04 16.54 3.37
N ASP A 62 17.73 17.35 2.56
CA ASP A 62 17.24 18.66 2.13
C ASP A 62 15.89 18.56 1.40
N ALA A 63 15.74 17.55 0.53
CA ALA A 63 14.46 17.26 -0.12
C ALA A 63 13.40 16.84 0.91
N LEU A 64 13.77 16.00 1.88
CA LEU A 64 12.89 15.55 2.97
C LEU A 64 12.52 16.64 3.98
N LEU A 65 13.26 17.74 4.03
CA LEU A 65 12.95 18.90 4.86
C LEU A 65 12.23 20.01 4.07
N GLY A 66 12.06 19.83 2.76
CA GLY A 66 11.46 20.85 1.88
C GLY A 66 12.38 22.03 1.60
N LEU A 67 13.69 21.87 1.78
CA LEU A 67 14.69 22.87 1.42
C LEU A 67 14.88 22.93 -0.10
N GLU A 68 15.26 24.10 -0.59
CA GLU A 68 15.63 24.28 -1.99
C GLU A 68 16.94 23.54 -2.31
N MET A 69 16.95 22.85 -3.44
CA MET A 69 18.14 22.17 -3.97
C MET A 69 18.50 22.74 -5.34
N SER A 70 19.78 22.78 -5.67
CA SER A 70 20.19 23.20 -7.02
C SER A 70 19.70 22.20 -8.07
N ALA A 71 19.49 22.65 -9.31
CA ALA A 71 19.09 21.76 -10.40
C ALA A 71 20.10 20.61 -10.63
N LYS A 72 21.40 20.90 -10.43
CA LYS A 72 22.47 19.91 -10.52
C LYS A 72 22.36 18.85 -9.43
N ASP A 73 22.06 19.26 -8.19
CA ASP A 73 21.94 18.31 -7.07
C ASP A 73 20.72 17.42 -7.23
N VAL A 74 19.57 17.98 -7.67
CA VAL A 74 18.38 17.20 -7.99
C VAL A 74 18.67 16.20 -9.13
N ALA A 75 19.36 16.61 -10.18
CA ALA A 75 19.72 15.73 -11.29
C ALA A 75 20.62 14.55 -10.85
N ASN A 76 21.52 14.77 -9.89
CA ASN A 76 22.41 13.72 -9.37
C ASN A 76 21.68 12.62 -8.60
N VAL A 77 20.54 12.96 -7.97
CA VAL A 77 19.73 12.01 -7.19
C VAL A 77 18.42 11.62 -7.88
N LEU A 78 18.26 11.99 -9.14
CA LEU A 78 17.09 11.67 -9.96
C LEU A 78 16.75 10.16 -9.99
N PRO A 79 17.73 9.23 -10.01
CA PRO A 79 17.42 7.79 -9.91
C PRO A 79 16.72 7.38 -8.61
N VAL A 80 16.98 8.08 -7.49
CA VAL A 80 16.30 7.80 -6.21
C VAL A 80 14.87 8.32 -6.25
N PHE A 81 14.67 9.52 -6.79
CA PHE A 81 13.33 10.07 -7.02
C PHE A 81 12.50 9.17 -7.96
N TYR A 82 13.12 8.61 -9.00
CA TYR A 82 12.45 7.67 -9.89
C TYR A 82 11.89 6.46 -9.14
N ARG A 83 12.72 5.80 -8.30
CA ARG A 83 12.25 4.66 -7.48
C ARG A 83 11.13 5.06 -6.54
N TYR A 84 11.23 6.25 -5.93
CA TYR A 84 10.17 6.77 -5.07
C TYR A 84 8.86 6.96 -5.83
N PHE A 85 8.90 7.57 -7.02
CA PHE A 85 7.70 7.77 -7.84
C PHE A 85 7.12 6.45 -8.38
N ASP A 86 7.97 5.47 -8.68
CA ASP A 86 7.55 4.13 -9.09
C ASP A 86 6.79 3.41 -7.98
N LEU A 87 7.33 3.42 -6.75
CA LEU A 87 6.64 2.89 -5.59
C LEU A 87 5.30 3.62 -5.35
N CYS A 88 5.28 4.95 -5.43
CA CYS A 88 4.04 5.71 -5.26
C CYS A 88 3.01 5.32 -6.33
N ASN A 89 3.43 5.14 -7.58
CA ASN A 89 2.55 4.71 -8.66
C ASN A 89 1.96 3.32 -8.38
N GLN A 90 2.82 2.38 -7.97
CA GLN A 90 2.40 1.04 -7.60
C GLN A 90 1.43 1.05 -6.42
N GLN A 91 1.66 1.86 -5.39
CA GLN A 91 0.76 2.00 -4.26
C GLN A 91 -0.62 2.53 -4.70
N VAL A 92 -0.67 3.52 -5.60
CA VAL A 92 -1.94 4.01 -6.15
C VAL A 92 -2.67 2.91 -6.93
N PHE A 93 -1.94 2.16 -7.77
CA PHE A 93 -2.49 1.02 -8.51
C PHE A 93 -3.06 -0.04 -7.56
N LEU A 94 -2.31 -0.45 -6.54
CA LEU A 94 -2.71 -1.46 -5.58
C LEU A 94 -3.94 -1.04 -4.76
N HIS A 95 -4.04 0.23 -4.38
CA HIS A 95 -5.24 0.76 -3.73
C HIS A 95 -6.45 0.70 -4.68
N LYS A 96 -6.31 1.08 -5.96
CA LYS A 96 -7.39 0.96 -6.96
C LYS A 96 -7.87 -0.49 -7.12
N GLN A 97 -6.99 -1.47 -6.92
CA GLN A 97 -7.31 -2.90 -6.93
C GLN A 97 -7.88 -3.42 -5.59
N GLY A 98 -8.06 -2.56 -4.57
CA GLY A 98 -8.57 -2.96 -3.26
C GLY A 98 -7.59 -3.77 -2.40
N ARG A 99 -6.29 -3.74 -2.73
CA ARG A 99 -5.24 -4.51 -2.03
C ARG A 99 -4.62 -3.78 -0.85
N ILE A 100 -4.92 -2.49 -0.70
CA ILE A 100 -4.50 -1.64 0.43
C ILE A 100 -5.76 -1.23 1.16
N ARG A 101 -5.75 -1.32 2.50
CA ARG A 101 -6.85 -0.89 3.35
C ARG A 101 -7.10 0.60 3.18
N ALA A 102 -8.37 0.99 3.23
CA ALA A 102 -8.78 2.37 2.97
C ALA A 102 -8.20 3.36 3.99
N ASP A 103 -8.09 2.97 5.26
CA ASP A 103 -7.48 3.76 6.32
C ASP A 103 -5.96 3.93 6.12
N THR A 104 -5.25 2.85 5.80
CA THR A 104 -3.83 2.89 5.41
C THR A 104 -3.62 3.82 4.21
N TRP A 105 -4.45 3.69 3.17
CA TRP A 105 -4.34 4.50 1.97
C TRP A 105 -4.51 6.00 2.22
N VAL A 106 -5.43 6.42 3.09
CA VAL A 106 -5.62 7.84 3.42
C VAL A 106 -4.32 8.45 3.93
N LEU A 107 -3.60 7.75 4.81
CA LEU A 107 -2.33 8.21 5.36
C LEU A 107 -1.23 8.25 4.30
N TRP A 108 -1.14 7.21 3.47
CA TRP A 108 -0.12 7.13 2.43
C TRP A 108 -0.34 8.19 1.35
N LYS A 109 -1.58 8.37 0.90
CA LYS A 109 -1.95 9.41 -0.06
C LYS A 109 -1.54 10.80 0.43
N ASP A 110 -1.84 11.13 1.69
CA ASP A 110 -1.46 12.43 2.26
C ASP A 110 0.07 12.60 2.28
N GLY A 111 0.82 11.56 2.66
CA GLY A 111 2.29 11.57 2.62
C GLY A 111 2.86 11.75 1.21
N ILE A 112 2.31 11.05 0.22
CA ILE A 112 2.69 11.17 -1.20
C ILE A 112 2.45 12.60 -1.69
N GLU A 113 1.24 13.13 -1.50
CA GLU A 113 0.90 14.49 -1.92
C GLU A 113 1.77 15.53 -1.22
N SER A 114 2.02 15.37 0.08
CA SER A 114 2.88 16.26 0.88
C SER A 114 4.32 16.27 0.35
N ASN A 115 4.89 15.11 0.06
CA ASN A 115 6.23 15.01 -0.52
C ASN A 115 6.29 15.63 -1.91
N LEU A 116 5.33 15.34 -2.79
CA LEU A 116 5.32 15.87 -4.17
C LEU A 116 5.16 17.39 -4.24
N ARG A 117 4.63 18.03 -3.19
CA ARG A 117 4.57 19.51 -3.07
C ARG A 117 5.92 20.13 -2.72
N ARG A 118 6.90 19.36 -2.24
CA ARG A 118 8.22 19.89 -1.84
C ARG A 118 9.04 20.29 -3.07
N PRO A 119 9.87 21.36 -3.01
CA PRO A 119 10.52 21.90 -4.20
C PRO A 119 11.37 20.88 -4.98
N ALA A 120 12.20 20.10 -4.28
CA ALA A 120 13.05 19.08 -4.91
C ALA A 120 12.23 17.95 -5.56
N PHE A 121 11.18 17.47 -4.88
CA PHE A 121 10.28 16.44 -5.42
C PHE A 121 9.48 16.96 -6.62
N ALA A 122 8.92 18.17 -6.54
CA ALA A 122 8.16 18.78 -7.62
C ALA A 122 9.02 18.95 -8.88
N ARG A 123 10.28 19.37 -8.72
CA ARG A 123 11.24 19.50 -9.83
C ARG A 123 11.60 18.14 -10.41
N ALA A 124 11.96 17.18 -9.57
CA ALA A 124 12.27 15.81 -10.01
C ALA A 124 11.07 15.16 -10.71
N TRP A 125 9.85 15.40 -10.21
CA TRP A 125 8.62 14.86 -10.77
C TRP A 125 8.32 15.43 -12.14
N ALA A 126 8.45 16.75 -12.32
CA ALA A 126 8.32 17.41 -13.61
C ALA A 126 9.35 16.86 -14.62
N GLU A 127 10.59 16.68 -14.19
CA GLU A 127 11.67 16.19 -15.04
C GLU A 127 11.48 14.71 -15.46
N ILE A 128 11.19 13.83 -14.51
CA ILE A 128 10.96 12.40 -14.77
C ILE A 128 9.70 12.22 -15.61
N SER A 129 8.61 12.91 -15.28
CA SER A 129 7.36 12.84 -16.03
C SER A 129 7.48 13.33 -17.47
N ALA A 130 8.40 14.25 -17.76
CA ALA A 130 8.65 14.72 -19.12
C ALA A 130 9.45 13.70 -19.95
N ARG A 131 10.29 12.88 -19.31
CA ARG A 131 11.16 11.90 -19.97
C ARG A 131 10.49 10.54 -20.12
N ALA A 132 9.76 10.11 -19.10
CA ALA A 132 9.09 8.81 -19.02
C ALA A 132 7.64 8.92 -19.51
N ILE A 133 7.47 9.20 -20.81
CA ILE A 133 6.15 9.34 -21.43
C ILE A 133 5.47 7.97 -21.45
N GLY A 134 4.29 7.87 -20.83
CA GLY A 134 3.52 6.62 -20.74
C GLY A 134 3.77 5.81 -19.47
N ASP A 135 4.71 6.24 -18.62
CA ASP A 135 4.91 5.66 -17.30
C ASP A 135 4.18 6.48 -16.22
N PHE A 136 3.91 5.85 -15.08
CA PHE A 136 3.33 6.46 -13.88
C PHE A 136 1.89 6.97 -14.02
N ASP A 137 1.04 6.32 -14.83
CA ASP A 137 -0.34 6.74 -15.08
C ASP A 137 -1.14 6.95 -13.79
N GLU A 138 -0.99 6.06 -12.81
CA GLU A 138 -1.72 6.15 -11.56
C GLU A 138 -1.26 7.32 -10.69
N LEU A 139 0.05 7.54 -10.59
CA LEU A 139 0.60 8.68 -9.87
C LEU A 139 0.31 9.99 -10.57
N ARG A 140 0.33 10.05 -11.91
CA ARG A 140 -0.06 11.24 -12.68
C ARG A 140 -1.53 11.61 -12.45
N ALA A 141 -2.40 10.61 -12.35
CA ALA A 141 -3.81 10.83 -12.04
C ALA A 141 -4.01 11.36 -10.62
N LEU A 142 -3.18 10.93 -9.67
CA LEU A 142 -3.22 11.40 -8.27
C LEU A 142 -2.59 12.80 -8.10
N CYS A 143 -1.39 12.97 -8.66
CA CYS A 143 -0.52 14.14 -8.53
C CYS A 143 0.04 14.53 -9.91
N PRO A 144 -0.69 15.34 -10.69
CA PRO A 144 -0.23 15.76 -12.01
C PRO A 144 1.12 16.48 -11.94
N PRO A 145 2.06 16.22 -12.87
CA PRO A 145 3.35 16.89 -12.86
C PRO A 145 3.17 18.40 -13.01
N PRO A 146 3.92 19.22 -12.25
CA PRO A 146 3.93 20.66 -12.42
C PRO A 146 4.24 20.99 -13.88
N GLN A 147 3.43 21.85 -14.49
CA GLN A 147 3.73 22.35 -15.82
C GLN A 147 5.04 23.14 -15.77
N ALA A 148 5.93 22.92 -16.73
CA ALA A 148 7.11 23.75 -16.89
C ALA A 148 6.65 25.20 -17.17
N THR A 149 6.62 26.04 -16.14
CA THR A 149 6.48 27.48 -16.35
C THR A 149 7.72 27.95 -17.08
N ALA A 150 7.55 28.46 -18.31
CA ALA A 150 8.63 29.08 -19.07
C ALA A 150 9.40 30.08 -18.16
N PRO A 151 10.74 30.14 -18.25
CA PRO A 151 11.52 31.01 -17.39
C PRO A 151 11.06 32.47 -17.57
N LYS A 152 10.52 33.06 -16.50
CA LYS A 152 10.33 34.51 -16.41
C LYS A 152 11.71 35.15 -16.25
N GLY A 153 12.34 35.54 -17.36
CA GLY A 153 13.61 36.26 -17.33
C GLY A 153 14.47 36.04 -18.57
N ALA A 154 13.94 36.37 -19.74
CA ALA A 154 14.73 36.62 -20.95
C ALA A 154 13.99 37.67 -21.79
N ALA A 155 14.00 38.91 -21.32
CA ALA A 155 13.71 40.12 -22.07
C ALA A 155 14.50 41.27 -21.45
#